data_AF-X0TBY5-F1
#
_entry.id   AF-X0TBY5-F1
#
_cell.length_a   1.000
_cell.length_b   1.000
_cell.length_c   1.000
_cell.angle_alpha   90.00
_cell.angle_beta   90.00
_cell.angle_gamma   90.00
#
_symmetry.space_group_name_H-M   'P 1'
#
loop_
_entity.id
_entity.type
_entity.pdbx_description
1 polymer ?
#
loop_
_entity_poly.entity_id
_entity_poly.type
_entity_poly.pdbx_seq_one_letter_code
_entity_poly.pdbx_strand_id
1 'polypeptide(L)' 'MFKAYKFRSMVPDAEKERAVWAQKNDPRVSRVGRFLRKTHIDEFPQFLNILKGEMSAVGPRPER' A
#
# COMPACT_ATOMS: atom_id res chain seq x y z
N MET A 1 9.85 15.23 -3.22
CA MET A 1 8.53 14.78 -2.73
C MET A 1 7.77 14.22 -3.91
N PHE A 2 7.39 12.94 -3.89
CA PHE A 2 6.70 12.26 -5.00
C PHE A 2 5.46 11.53 -4.46
N LYS A 3 4.49 11.22 -5.33
CA LYS A 3 3.24 10.56 -4.94
C LYS A 3 3.41 9.04 -5.02
N ALA A 4 3.40 8.35 -3.89
CA ALA A 4 3.35 6.89 -3.87
C ALA A 4 1.90 6.41 -4.09
N TYR A 5 1.68 5.60 -5.12
CA TYR A 5 0.36 5.04 -5.42
C TYR A 5 0.27 3.60 -4.88
N LYS A 6 -0.85 3.27 -4.22
CA LYS A 6 -1.17 1.91 -3.76
C LYS A 6 -2.66 1.63 -3.98
N PHE A 7 -3.04 0.38 -4.22
CA PHE A 7 -4.46 0.02 -4.26
C PHE A 7 -5.07 0.00 -2.86
N ARG A 8 -6.31 0.50 -2.73
CA ARG A 8 -7.05 0.47 -1.47
C ARG A 8 -7.35 -0.98 -1.07
N SER A 9 -6.79 -1.40 0.05
CA SER A 9 -6.96 -2.77 0.59
C SER A 9 -7.81 -2.84 1.86
N MET A 10 -8.18 -1.69 2.44
CA MET A 10 -8.97 -1.59 3.67
C MET A 10 -10.38 -1.05 3.38
N VAL A 11 -11.32 -1.41 4.26
CA VAL A 11 -12.69 -0.88 4.23
C VAL A 11 -12.69 0.66 4.34
N PRO A 12 -13.70 1.34 3.80
CA PRO A 12 -13.92 2.76 4.10
C PRO A 12 -13.93 2.95 5.62
N ASP A 13 -13.40 4.07 6.08
CA ASP A 13 -13.39 4.44 7.51
C ASP A 13 -12.57 3.54 8.44
N ALA A 14 -11.65 2.73 7.90
CA ALA A 14 -10.77 1.87 8.69
C ALA A 14 -9.94 2.60 9.77
N GLU A 15 -9.77 3.91 9.67
CA GLU A 15 -8.98 4.74 10.59
C GLU A 15 -9.80 5.91 11.19
N LYS A 16 -11.13 5.74 11.30
CA LYS A 16 -12.05 6.80 11.76
C LYS A 16 -11.66 7.47 13.08
N GLU A 17 -11.12 6.70 14.03
CA GLU A 17 -10.75 7.22 15.35
C GLU A 17 -9.27 7.55 15.47
N ARG A 18 -8.40 6.75 14.84
CA ARG A 18 -6.94 6.91 14.90
C ARG A 18 -6.25 6.17 13.77
N ALA A 19 -5.17 6.75 13.25
CA ALA A 19 -4.25 6.05 12.37
C ALA A 19 -3.55 4.95 13.17
N VAL A 20 -3.72 3.70 12.78
CA VAL A 20 -3.13 2.54 13.46
C VAL A 20 -2.58 1.57 12.43
N TRP A 21 -1.33 1.17 12.66
CA TRP A 21 -0.65 0.17 11.87
C TRP A 21 -1.49 -1.09 11.73
N ALA A 22 -1.64 -1.56 10.49
CA ALA A 22 -2.37 -2.77 10.21
C ALA A 22 -1.68 -3.99 10.85
N GLN A 23 -2.44 -4.82 11.54
CA GLN A 23 -1.92 -6.04 12.15
C GLN A 23 -2.06 -7.24 11.20
N LYS A 24 -1.36 -8.34 11.54
CA LYS A 24 -1.58 -9.62 10.84
C LYS A 24 -3.03 -10.05 11.04
N ASN A 25 -3.72 -10.35 9.94
CA ASN A 25 -5.15 -10.69 9.90
C ASN A 25 -6.12 -9.58 10.32
N ASP A 26 -5.73 -8.32 10.20
CA ASP A 26 -6.58 -7.18 10.54
C ASP A 26 -7.99 -7.27 9.90
N PRO A 27 -9.07 -7.18 10.69
CA PRO A 27 -10.44 -7.31 10.21
C PRO A 27 -10.86 -6.18 9.26
N ARG A 28 -10.12 -5.06 9.27
CA ARG A 28 -10.37 -3.91 8.40
C ARG A 28 -9.89 -4.13 6.97
N VAL A 29 -9.15 -5.22 6.71
CA VAL A 29 -8.68 -5.59 5.37
C VAL A 29 -9.76 -6.38 4.65
N SER A 30 -10.19 -5.90 3.48
CA SER A 30 -11.22 -6.58 2.68
C SER A 30 -10.70 -7.91 2.13
N ARG A 31 -11.60 -8.81 1.70
CA ARG A 31 -11.20 -10.09 1.08
C ARG A 31 -10.29 -9.88 -0.13
N VAL A 32 -10.65 -8.94 -1.00
CA VAL A 32 -9.84 -8.54 -2.16
C VAL A 32 -8.54 -7.88 -1.71
N GLY A 33 -8.59 -6.98 -0.71
CA GLY A 33 -7.39 -6.36 -0.15
C GLY A 33 -6.39 -7.36 0.43
N ARG A 34 -6.89 -8.44 1.04
CA ARG A 34 -6.06 -9.53 1.56
C ARG A 34 -5.35 -10.29 0.44
N PHE A 35 -6.05 -10.53 -0.67
CA PHE A 35 -5.42 -11.10 -1.87
C PHE A 35 -4.35 -10.17 -2.42
N LEU A 36 -4.66 -8.88 -2.64
CA LEU A 36 -3.73 -7.88 -3.17
C LEU A 36 -2.44 -7.78 -2.34
N ARG A 37 -2.55 -7.74 -1.00
CA ARG A 37 -1.41 -7.72 -0.08
C ARG A 37 -0.60 -9.01 -0.11
N LYS A 38 -1.28 -10.16 -0.22
CA LYS A 38 -0.60 -11.48 -0.27
C LYS A 38 0.22 -11.63 -1.55
N THR A 39 -0.23 -11.04 -2.66
CA THR A 39 0.44 -11.11 -3.95
C THR A 39 1.30 -9.88 -4.25
N HIS A 40 1.39 -8.91 -3.33
CA HIS A 40 2.08 -7.62 -3.53
C HIS A 40 1.56 -6.79 -4.73
N ILE A 41 0.35 -7.07 -5.20
CA ILE A 41 -0.26 -6.34 -6.33
C ILE A 41 -0.71 -4.95 -5.88
N ASP A 42 -0.96 -4.75 -4.58
CA ASP A 42 -1.29 -3.43 -4.02
C ASP A 42 -0.20 -2.38 -4.25
N GLU A 43 1.06 -2.81 -4.43
CA GLU A 43 2.20 -1.94 -4.72
C GLU A 43 2.52 -1.82 -6.22
N PHE A 44 1.81 -2.56 -7.10
CA PHE A 44 2.00 -2.45 -8.55
C PHE A 44 1.92 -1.00 -9.08
N PRO A 45 1.07 -0.10 -8.57
CA PRO A 45 1.10 1.30 -9.01
C PRO A 45 2.42 2.02 -8.76
N GLN A 46 3.25 1.58 -7.79
CA GLN A 46 4.61 2.11 -7.58
C GLN A 46 5.56 1.74 -8.73
N PHE A 47 5.30 0.65 -9.44
CA PHE A 47 6.06 0.30 -10.64
C PHE A 47 5.98 1.41 -11.70
N LEU A 48 4.84 2.09 -11.81
CA LEU A 48 4.71 3.26 -12.70
C LEU A 48 5.61 4.42 -12.26
N ASN A 49 5.83 4.61 -10.97
CA ASN A 49 6.76 5.62 -10.46
C ASN A 49 8.21 5.26 -10.78
N ILE A 50 8.55 3.97 -10.81
CA ILE A 50 9.86 3.49 -11.27
C ILE A 50 10.04 3.80 -12.76
N LEU A 51 9.03 3.51 -13.58
CA LEU A 51 9.06 3.82 -15.01
C LEU A 51 9.15 5.32 -15.30
N LYS A 52 8.54 6.16 -14.46
CA LYS A 52 8.63 7.64 -14.52
C LYS A 52 9.96 8.20 -13.99
N GLY A 53 10.80 7.37 -13.38
CA GLY A 53 12.05 7.80 -12.74
C GLY A 53 11.87 8.50 -11.39
N GLU A 54 10.69 8.44 -10.78
CA GLU A 54 10.40 9.02 -9.46
C GLU A 54 10.84 8.11 -8.31
N MET A 55 11.01 6.80 -8.57
CA MET A 55 11.46 5.78 -7.62
C MET A 55 12.54 4.88 -8.23
N SER A 56 13.46 4.37 -7.42
CA SER A 56 14.40 3.31 -7.83
C SER A 56 13.81 1.93 -7.54
N ALA A 57 14.07 0.95 -8.42
CA ALA A 57 13.69 -0.44 -8.19
C ALA A 57 14.42 -1.07 -6.99
N VAL A 58 15.63 -0.60 -6.69
CA VAL A 58 16.40 -0.98 -5.51
C VAL A 58 16.84 0.29 -4.79
N GLY A 59 16.42 0.46 -3.55
CA GLY A 59 16.70 1.64 -2.75
C GLY A 59 16.04 1.59 -1.37
N PRO A 60 16.37 2.55 -0.49
CA PRO A 60 15.72 2.67 0.82
C PRO A 60 14.21 2.89 0.63
N ARG A 61 13.38 2.07 1.28
CA ARG A 61 11.92 2.17 1.17
C ARG A 61 11.49 3.58 1.59
N PRO A 62 10.73 4.31 0.75
CA PRO A 62 10.43 5.74 0.96
C PRO A 62 9.50 6.02 2.15
N GLU A 63 9.00 4.96 2.81
CA GLU A 63 8.09 5.00 3.96
C GLU A 63 8.83 4.92 5.31
N ARG A 64 10.07 5.43 5.35
CA ARG A 64 10.72 5.86 6.61
C ARG A 64 10.20 7.21 7.06
#